data_AF-F8MFY6-F1
#
_entry.id   AF-F8MFY6-F1
#
_cell.length_a   1.000
_cell.length_b   1.000
_cell.length_c   1.000
_cell.angle_alpha   90.00
_cell.angle_beta   90.00
_cell.angle_gamma   90.00
#
_symmetry.space_group_name_H-M   'P 1'
#
loop_
_entity.id
_entity.type
_entity.pdbx_description
1 polymer ?
#
loop_
_entity_poly.entity_id
_entity_poly.type
_entity_poly.pdbx_seq_one_letter_code
_entity_poly.pdbx_strand_id
1 'polypeptide(L)'
;MAAELRTSNANTEAAPSGLTTVDIDPEGDLLIDANSCRFRVCSNALRRQSPVWQQMLFGPWKEAKPTDGSAWIVEFPDDPAYPLRIILFIIHGKFELVPPHPLVISIYNILILAQKYDMIGIARPWCSQWLKAASEFNLPAADVVRSLYIAWELGDEHLFALRLEEISVQARIDSEYRLVYGEDIILEDEIHLGPYDVLDYFRYTYGFA
;
A
#
# COMPACT_ATOMS: atom_id res chain seq x y z
N MET A 1 40.66 -29.87 48.86
CA MET A 1 39.43 -30.68 48.94
C MET A 1 38.29 -29.78 48.50
N ALA A 2 37.66 -30.11 47.35
CA ALA A 2 36.48 -29.50 46.71
C ALA A 2 36.60 -28.02 46.27
N ALA A 3 36.09 -27.58 45.12
CA ALA A 3 35.66 -28.21 43.87
C ALA A 3 35.55 -27.08 42.84
N GLU A 4 35.85 -27.39 41.58
CA GLU A 4 35.68 -26.53 40.40
C GLU A 4 34.19 -26.19 40.15
N LEU A 5 33.88 -25.12 39.39
CA LEU A 5 33.18 -25.23 38.09
C LEU A 5 32.86 -23.85 37.45
N ARG A 6 33.36 -23.70 36.20
CA ARG A 6 32.71 -23.19 34.97
C ARG A 6 32.04 -21.79 34.97
N THR A 7 32.65 -20.80 34.31
CA THR A 7 32.49 -20.43 32.87
C THR A 7 31.05 -20.19 32.40
N SER A 8 30.80 -18.91 32.07
CA SER A 8 30.23 -18.42 30.80
C SER A 8 28.86 -18.94 30.36
N ASN A 9 27.85 -18.09 30.40
CA ASN A 9 27.35 -17.38 29.21
C ASN A 9 26.05 -16.69 29.59
N ALA A 10 26.12 -15.37 29.72
CA ALA A 10 24.96 -14.55 29.44
C ALA A 10 24.64 -14.79 27.96
N ASN A 11 23.60 -15.58 27.68
CA ASN A 11 22.94 -15.57 26.39
C ASN A 11 22.29 -14.18 26.25
N THR A 12 23.08 -13.19 25.87
CA THR A 12 22.59 -12.11 25.05
C THR A 12 22.32 -12.75 23.70
N GLU A 13 21.09 -13.24 23.55
CA GLU A 13 20.54 -13.59 22.26
C GLU A 13 20.59 -12.31 21.42
N ALA A 14 21.64 -12.20 20.61
CA ALA A 14 21.82 -11.10 19.69
C ALA A 14 20.59 -11.08 18.79
N ALA A 15 19.86 -9.96 18.80
CA ALA A 15 18.83 -9.69 17.81
C ALA A 15 19.38 -10.01 16.41
N PRO A 16 18.61 -10.59 15.49
CA PRO A 16 19.04 -10.71 14.11
C PRO A 16 19.13 -9.29 13.53
N SER A 17 20.29 -8.66 13.67
CA SER A 17 20.56 -7.27 13.29
C SER A 17 20.89 -7.21 11.81
N GLY A 18 19.84 -7.25 10.99
CA GLY A 18 19.92 -6.91 9.57
C GLY A 18 18.57 -7.09 8.88
N LEU A 19 18.05 -6.01 8.30
CA LEU A 19 16.94 -6.09 7.36
C LEU A 19 17.34 -7.01 6.20
N THR A 20 16.47 -7.93 5.80
CA THR A 20 16.69 -8.71 4.58
C THR A 20 16.64 -7.76 3.39
N THR A 21 17.72 -7.71 2.61
CA THR A 21 17.80 -6.87 1.41
C THR A 21 17.26 -7.62 0.20
N VAL A 22 16.29 -7.02 -0.47
CA VAL A 22 15.73 -7.46 -1.75
C VAL A 22 16.31 -6.56 -2.84
N ASP A 23 17.08 -7.14 -3.75
CA ASP A 23 17.63 -6.42 -4.88
C ASP A 23 16.58 -6.29 -6.00
N ILE A 24 15.93 -5.12 -6.07
CA ILE A 24 15.04 -4.77 -7.19
C ILE A 24 15.89 -4.38 -8.41
N ASP A 25 16.93 -3.58 -8.14
CA ASP A 25 17.99 -3.23 -9.08
C ASP A 25 19.35 -3.55 -8.45
N PRO A 26 20.08 -4.58 -8.95
CA PRO A 26 21.39 -4.96 -8.41
C PRO A 26 22.42 -3.83 -8.43
N GLU A 27 22.33 -2.92 -9.42
CA GLU A 27 23.21 -1.75 -9.57
C GLU A 27 22.59 -0.48 -8.97
N GLY A 28 21.54 -0.64 -8.15
CA GLY A 28 20.82 0.45 -7.51
C GLY A 28 21.71 1.29 -6.59
N ASP A 29 21.49 2.60 -6.62
CA ASP A 29 22.25 3.60 -5.86
C ASP A 29 21.57 4.06 -4.57
N LEU A 30 20.38 3.53 -4.28
CA LEU A 30 19.54 3.88 -3.13
C LEU A 30 19.06 2.61 -2.41
N LEU A 31 19.10 2.63 -1.09
CA LEU A 31 18.46 1.64 -0.21
C LEU A 31 17.21 2.24 0.42
N ILE A 32 16.09 1.53 0.36
CA ILE A 32 14.84 1.92 1.00
C ILE A 32 14.51 0.92 2.10
N ASP A 33 14.31 1.41 3.31
CA ASP A 33 13.88 0.61 4.45
C ASP A 33 12.38 0.82 4.68
N ALA A 34 11.59 -0.24 4.51
CA ALA A 34 10.14 -0.21 4.71
C ALA A 34 9.68 -1.46 5.44
N ASN A 35 9.00 -1.28 6.57
CA ASN A 35 8.43 -2.33 7.42
C ASN A 35 9.27 -3.64 7.48
N SER A 36 10.44 -3.56 8.11
CA SER A 36 11.38 -4.68 8.28
C SER A 36 11.98 -5.30 7.01
N CYS A 37 11.77 -4.68 5.84
CA CYS A 37 12.41 -5.04 4.57
C CYS A 37 13.31 -3.92 4.07
N ARG A 38 14.43 -4.27 3.43
CA ARG A 38 15.29 -3.32 2.72
C ARG A 38 15.22 -3.61 1.23
N PHE A 39 15.13 -2.58 0.40
CA PHE A 39 15.11 -2.69 -1.05
C PHE A 39 16.28 -1.94 -1.66
N ARG A 40 17.08 -2.59 -2.51
CA ARG A 40 18.07 -1.90 -3.36
C ARG A 40 17.41 -1.51 -4.68
N VAL A 41 17.43 -0.22 -4.98
CA VAL A 41 16.70 0.39 -6.10
C VAL A 41 17.56 1.44 -6.80
N CYS A 42 17.21 1.75 -8.05
CA CYS A 42 17.74 2.92 -8.75
C CYS A 42 16.87 4.16 -8.48
N SER A 43 17.45 5.18 -7.84
CA SER A 43 16.81 6.45 -7.51
C SER A 43 16.22 7.18 -8.73
N ASN A 44 16.84 7.00 -9.90
CA ASN A 44 16.36 7.58 -11.15
C ASN A 44 15.06 6.93 -11.65
N ALA A 45 14.79 5.65 -11.33
CA ALA A 45 13.52 5.02 -11.67
C ALA A 45 12.38 5.62 -10.84
N LEU A 46 12.62 5.85 -9.55
CA LEU A 46 11.66 6.47 -8.63
C LEU A 46 11.27 7.87 -9.09
N ARG A 47 12.25 8.77 -9.29
CA ARG A 47 11.96 10.17 -9.66
C ARG A 47 11.28 10.32 -11.03
N ARG A 48 11.44 9.35 -11.93
CA ARG A 48 10.79 9.38 -13.25
C ARG A 48 9.30 9.10 -13.16
N GLN A 49 8.88 8.33 -12.17
CA GLN A 49 7.50 7.86 -12.03
C GLN A 49 6.72 8.63 -10.96
N SER A 50 7.40 9.18 -9.96
CA SER A 50 6.77 9.88 -8.85
C SER A 50 7.35 11.29 -8.67
N PRO A 51 6.53 12.35 -8.80
CA PRO A 51 6.96 13.70 -8.46
C PRO A 51 7.23 13.86 -6.95
N VAL A 52 6.54 13.10 -6.10
CA VAL A 52 6.78 13.06 -4.66
C VAL A 52 8.19 12.54 -4.36
N TRP A 53 8.57 11.39 -4.93
CA TRP A 53 9.94 10.87 -4.78
C TRP A 53 10.98 11.74 -5.48
N GLN A 54 10.65 12.37 -6.60
CA GLN A 54 11.54 13.34 -7.23
C GLN A 54 11.87 14.48 -6.26
N GLN A 55 10.85 15.08 -5.65
CA GLN A 55 11.06 16.18 -4.71
C GLN A 55 11.76 15.70 -3.44
N MET A 56 11.38 14.55 -2.89
CA MET A 56 11.94 13.98 -1.67
C MET A 56 13.43 13.63 -1.81
N LEU A 57 13.80 12.93 -2.89
CA LEU A 57 15.16 12.38 -3.07
C LEU A 57 16.15 13.37 -3.71
N PHE A 58 15.65 14.38 -4.43
CA PHE A 58 16.50 15.33 -5.16
C PHE A 58 16.24 16.79 -4.77
N GLY A 59 15.36 17.03 -3.79
CA GLY A 59 15.13 18.32 -3.16
C GLY A 59 15.99 18.56 -1.92
N PRO A 60 15.68 19.58 -1.12
CA PRO A 60 16.48 19.99 0.03
C PRO A 60 16.17 19.19 1.32
N TRP A 61 15.65 17.96 1.20
CA TRP A 61 15.17 17.17 2.33
C TRP A 61 16.23 16.21 2.87
N LYS A 62 15.98 15.64 4.06
CA LYS A 62 16.92 14.71 4.71
C LYS A 62 17.09 13.42 3.92
N GLU A 63 16.11 13.08 3.09
CA GLU A 63 16.09 11.92 2.21
C GLU A 63 16.97 12.09 0.96
N ALA A 64 17.51 13.30 0.73
CA ALA A 64 18.39 13.56 -0.40
C ALA A 64 19.73 12.81 -0.29
N LYS A 65 20.39 12.61 -1.43
CA LYS A 65 21.66 11.88 -1.49
C LYS A 65 22.73 12.54 -0.62
N PRO A 66 23.37 11.82 0.32
CA PRO A 66 24.47 12.35 1.11
C PRO A 66 25.65 12.80 0.23
N THR A 67 26.28 13.92 0.59
CA THR A 67 27.46 14.46 -0.12
C THR A 67 28.79 13.96 0.46
N ASP A 68 28.76 13.31 1.62
CA ASP A 68 29.93 12.82 2.34
C ASP A 68 30.39 11.42 1.88
N GLY A 69 29.70 10.84 0.89
CA GLY A 69 29.99 9.50 0.37
C GLY A 69 29.42 8.36 1.22
N SER A 70 28.63 8.65 2.24
CA SER A 70 27.91 7.64 3.01
C SER A 70 26.84 6.94 2.15
N ALA A 71 26.40 5.76 2.61
CA ALA A 71 25.34 5.01 1.92
C ALA A 71 24.05 5.82 1.89
N TRP A 72 23.41 5.91 0.71
CA TRP A 72 22.12 6.57 0.58
C TRP A 72 21.00 5.62 1.03
N ILE A 73 20.52 5.81 2.26
CA ILE A 73 19.46 5.01 2.88
C ILE A 73 18.31 5.93 3.23
N VAL A 74 17.10 5.57 2.82
CA VAL A 74 15.86 6.32 3.11
C VAL A 74 14.87 5.39 3.81
N GLU A 75 14.23 5.88 4.86
CA GLU A 75 13.27 5.12 5.66
C GLU A 75 11.83 5.52 5.33
N PHE A 76 11.00 4.53 5.00
CA PHE A 76 9.55 4.66 4.84
C PHE A 76 8.84 3.77 5.88
N PRO A 77 8.85 4.17 7.17
CA PRO A 77 8.36 3.32 8.26
C PRO A 77 6.85 3.01 8.14
N ASP A 78 6.08 3.94 7.58
CA ASP A 78 4.63 3.81 7.42
C ASP A 78 4.22 3.05 6.15
N ASP A 79 5.17 2.71 5.29
CA ASP A 79 4.88 2.02 4.04
C ASP A 79 4.88 0.50 4.23
N PRO A 80 3.79 -0.19 3.84
CA PRO A 80 3.79 -1.65 3.87
C PRO A 80 4.76 -2.20 2.81
N ALA A 81 5.66 -3.09 3.24
CA ALA A 81 6.73 -3.63 2.38
C ALA A 81 6.21 -4.36 1.12
N TYR A 82 5.08 -5.07 1.22
CA TYR A 82 4.53 -5.84 0.11
C TYR A 82 4.05 -4.96 -1.07
N PRO A 83 3.10 -4.01 -0.91
CA PRO A 83 2.69 -3.12 -2.00
C PRO A 83 3.86 -2.28 -2.50
N LEU A 84 4.75 -1.81 -1.63
CA LEU A 84 5.95 -1.07 -2.04
C LEU A 84 6.82 -1.91 -2.98
N ARG A 85 7.06 -3.18 -2.64
CA ARG A 85 7.82 -4.10 -3.50
C ARG A 85 7.20 -4.26 -4.89
N ILE A 86 5.87 -4.36 -4.98
CA ILE A 86 5.18 -4.47 -6.28
C ILE A 86 5.36 -3.20 -7.09
N ILE A 87 5.18 -2.03 -6.47
CA ILE A 87 5.43 -0.73 -7.11
C ILE A 87 6.87 -0.64 -7.61
N LEU A 88 7.84 -1.04 -6.79
CA LEU A 88 9.24 -1.05 -7.15
C LEU A 88 9.48 -2.00 -8.36
N PHE A 89 8.89 -3.20 -8.38
CA PHE A 89 8.97 -4.06 -9.57
C PHE A 89 8.42 -3.38 -10.83
N ILE A 90 7.27 -2.70 -10.74
CA ILE A 90 6.65 -2.01 -11.88
C ILE A 90 7.58 -0.90 -12.42
N ILE A 91 8.04 0.01 -11.56
CA ILE A 91 8.83 1.17 -12.01
C ILE A 91 10.25 0.78 -12.49
N HIS A 92 10.74 -0.38 -12.06
CA HIS A 92 12.01 -0.97 -12.51
C HIS A 92 11.85 -1.92 -13.71
N GLY A 93 10.63 -2.07 -14.26
CA GLY A 93 10.37 -2.92 -15.43
C GLY A 93 10.46 -4.42 -15.18
N LYS A 94 10.35 -4.86 -13.92
CA LYS A 94 10.34 -6.27 -13.49
C LYS A 94 8.93 -6.86 -13.54
N PHE A 95 8.26 -6.74 -14.68
CA PHE A 95 6.83 -7.07 -14.82
C PHE A 95 6.52 -8.54 -14.56
N GLU A 96 7.48 -9.43 -14.81
CA GLU A 96 7.39 -10.86 -14.52
C GLU A 96 7.26 -11.18 -13.01
N LEU A 97 7.61 -10.24 -12.15
CA LEU A 97 7.50 -10.35 -10.69
C LEU A 97 6.22 -9.71 -10.15
N VAL A 98 5.42 -9.06 -11.00
CA VAL A 98 4.09 -8.53 -10.62
C VAL A 98 3.10 -9.69 -10.62
N PRO A 99 2.36 -9.94 -9.53
CA PRO A 99 1.38 -11.03 -9.47
C PRO A 99 0.36 -10.89 -10.61
N PRO A 100 0.13 -11.95 -11.41
CA PRO A 100 -0.87 -11.88 -12.47
C PRO A 100 -2.29 -11.81 -11.88
N HIS A 101 -2.55 -12.45 -10.75
CA HIS A 101 -3.88 -12.46 -10.13
C HIS A 101 -3.76 -12.03 -8.67
N PRO A 102 -3.56 -10.73 -8.40
CA PRO A 102 -3.49 -10.23 -7.03
C PRO A 102 -4.86 -10.28 -6.36
N LEU A 103 -4.87 -10.46 -5.04
CA LEU A 103 -6.09 -10.35 -4.23
C LEU A 103 -6.61 -8.91 -4.25
N VAL A 104 -7.91 -8.71 -4.03
CA VAL A 104 -8.54 -7.37 -3.96
C VAL A 104 -7.82 -6.47 -2.95
N ILE A 105 -7.54 -6.99 -1.74
CA ILE A 105 -6.75 -6.27 -0.72
C ILE A 105 -5.34 -5.90 -1.19
N SER A 106 -4.70 -6.72 -2.02
CA SER A 106 -3.38 -6.42 -2.56
C SER A 106 -3.45 -5.28 -3.57
N ILE A 107 -4.43 -5.29 -4.48
CA ILE A 107 -4.66 -4.22 -5.45
C ILE A 107 -4.94 -2.90 -4.72
N TYR A 108 -5.85 -2.93 -3.76
CA TYR A 108 -6.21 -1.79 -2.92
C TYR A 108 -4.98 -1.15 -2.25
N ASN A 109 -4.15 -1.94 -1.59
CA ASN A 109 -2.94 -1.45 -0.92
C ASN A 109 -1.89 -0.90 -1.91
N ILE A 110 -1.80 -1.47 -3.12
CA ILE A 110 -0.92 -0.95 -4.18
C ILE A 110 -1.43 0.42 -4.65
N LEU A 111 -2.74 0.58 -4.85
CA LEU A 111 -3.33 1.83 -5.31
C LEU A 111 -3.23 2.95 -4.27
N ILE A 112 -3.45 2.67 -2.98
CA ILE A 112 -3.21 3.65 -1.90
C ILE A 112 -1.77 4.15 -1.96
N LEU A 113 -0.81 3.23 -2.07
CA LEU A 113 0.60 3.60 -2.07
C LEU A 113 0.99 4.34 -3.36
N ALA A 114 0.43 3.96 -4.51
CA ALA A 114 0.61 4.68 -5.77
C ALA A 114 -0.04 6.07 -5.74
N GLN A 115 -1.17 6.25 -5.05
CA GLN A 115 -1.82 7.55 -4.81
C GLN A 115 -0.94 8.44 -3.93
N LYS A 116 -0.43 7.90 -2.81
CA LYS A 116 0.46 8.60 -1.86
C LYS A 116 1.66 9.24 -2.56
N TYR A 117 2.22 8.56 -3.55
CA TYR A 117 3.40 9.01 -4.29
C TYR A 117 3.06 9.61 -5.67
N ASP A 118 1.79 9.91 -5.94
CA ASP A 118 1.31 10.53 -7.18
C ASP A 118 1.79 9.81 -8.45
N MET A 119 1.53 8.51 -8.51
CA MET A 119 1.99 7.64 -9.58
C MET A 119 0.99 6.53 -9.95
N ILE A 120 -0.31 6.76 -9.76
CA ILE A 120 -1.39 5.84 -10.17
C ILE A 120 -1.23 5.38 -11.63
N GLY A 121 -0.69 6.24 -12.50
CA GLY A 121 -0.43 5.93 -13.91
C GLY A 121 0.41 4.67 -14.17
N ILE A 122 1.21 4.21 -13.19
CA ILE A 122 2.00 2.97 -13.33
C ILE A 122 1.10 1.72 -13.40
N ALA A 123 -0.13 1.78 -12.89
CA ALA A 123 -1.06 0.66 -12.87
C ALA A 123 -1.74 0.39 -14.23
N ARG A 124 -1.63 1.32 -15.19
CA ARG A 124 -2.33 1.26 -16.50
C ARG A 124 -2.24 -0.10 -17.21
N PRO A 125 -1.08 -0.79 -17.27
CA PRO A 125 -0.99 -2.09 -17.95
C PRO A 125 -1.86 -3.19 -17.32
N TRP A 126 -2.23 -3.05 -16.04
CA TRP A 126 -2.99 -4.05 -15.29
C TRP A 126 -4.43 -3.65 -15.00
N CYS A 127 -4.88 -2.44 -15.36
CA CYS A 127 -6.22 -1.93 -15.07
C CYS A 127 -7.32 -2.96 -15.34
N SER A 128 -7.40 -3.50 -16.57
CA SER A 128 -8.45 -4.47 -16.92
C SER A 128 -8.41 -5.74 -16.08
N GLN A 129 -7.22 -6.22 -15.71
CA GLN A 129 -7.06 -7.44 -14.92
C GLN A 129 -7.41 -7.20 -13.45
N TRP A 130 -6.99 -6.07 -12.89
CA TRP A 130 -7.27 -5.69 -11.52
C TRP A 130 -8.75 -5.37 -11.31
N LEU A 131 -9.38 -4.68 -12.27
CA LEU A 131 -10.83 -4.44 -12.27
C LEU A 131 -11.61 -5.75 -12.35
N LYS A 132 -11.16 -6.71 -13.15
CA LYS A 132 -11.79 -8.04 -13.20
C LYS A 132 -11.76 -8.76 -11.86
N ALA A 133 -10.65 -8.67 -11.12
CA ALA A 133 -10.55 -9.24 -9.77
C ALA A 133 -11.44 -8.49 -8.77
N ALA A 134 -11.56 -7.17 -8.90
CA ALA A 134 -12.45 -6.36 -8.06
C ALA A 134 -13.94 -6.56 -8.40
N SER A 135 -14.28 -6.98 -9.62
CA SER A 135 -15.67 -7.19 -10.06
C SER A 135 -16.27 -8.56 -9.69
N GLU A 136 -15.61 -9.37 -8.88
CA GLU A 136 -16.14 -10.68 -8.49
C GLU A 136 -17.45 -10.55 -7.69
N PHE A 137 -18.43 -11.42 -7.95
CA PHE A 137 -19.78 -11.30 -7.37
C PHE A 137 -19.84 -11.62 -5.87
N ASN A 138 -19.00 -12.54 -5.37
CA ASN A 138 -19.07 -13.05 -4.00
C ASN A 138 -17.87 -12.58 -3.17
N LEU A 139 -17.67 -11.26 -3.10
CA LEU A 139 -16.62 -10.69 -2.27
C LEU A 139 -17.05 -10.64 -0.79
N PRO A 140 -16.14 -10.87 0.15
CA PRO A 140 -16.34 -10.48 1.54
C PRO A 140 -16.65 -8.98 1.64
N ALA A 141 -17.43 -8.57 2.64
CA ALA A 141 -17.84 -7.17 2.82
C ALA A 141 -16.65 -6.19 2.76
N ALA A 142 -15.52 -6.52 3.39
CA ALA A 142 -14.33 -5.66 3.36
C ALA A 142 -13.77 -5.49 1.93
N ASP A 143 -13.86 -6.52 1.08
CA ASP A 143 -13.41 -6.46 -0.30
C ASP A 143 -14.43 -5.77 -1.23
N VAL A 144 -15.71 -5.73 -0.88
CA VAL A 144 -16.71 -4.88 -1.57
C VAL A 144 -16.33 -3.40 -1.39
N VAL A 145 -16.00 -2.99 -0.17
CA VAL A 145 -15.55 -1.62 0.12
C VAL A 145 -14.24 -1.29 -0.59
N ARG A 146 -13.26 -2.20 -0.58
CA ARG A 146 -12.02 -2.02 -1.35
C ARG A 146 -12.26 -1.98 -2.85
N SER A 147 -13.20 -2.78 -3.36
CA SER A 147 -13.59 -2.76 -4.78
C SER A 147 -14.18 -1.42 -5.19
N LEU A 148 -14.91 -0.73 -4.32
CA LEU A 148 -15.40 0.63 -4.57
C LEU A 148 -14.22 1.59 -4.81
N TYR A 149 -13.22 1.57 -3.92
CA TYR A 149 -12.00 2.39 -4.05
C TYR A 149 -11.20 2.05 -5.31
N ILE A 150 -11.02 0.76 -5.61
CA ILE A 150 -10.30 0.31 -6.82
C ILE A 150 -11.00 0.82 -8.08
N ALA A 151 -12.33 0.73 -8.13
CA ALA A 151 -13.11 1.22 -9.27
C ALA A 151 -12.95 2.73 -9.46
N TRP A 152 -12.97 3.49 -8.36
CA TRP A 152 -12.72 4.93 -8.37
C TRP A 152 -11.33 5.28 -8.91
N GLU A 153 -10.27 4.74 -8.31
CA GLU A 153 -8.88 5.07 -8.67
C GLU A 153 -8.52 4.65 -10.10
N LEU A 154 -9.10 3.55 -10.59
CA LEU A 154 -8.86 3.06 -11.95
C LEU A 154 -9.85 3.62 -12.98
N GLY A 155 -10.85 4.39 -12.57
CA GLY A 155 -11.80 5.07 -13.44
C GLY A 155 -12.86 4.15 -14.07
N ASP A 156 -13.26 3.07 -13.40
CA ASP A 156 -14.37 2.21 -13.85
C ASP A 156 -15.69 2.67 -13.22
N GLU A 157 -16.42 3.51 -13.97
CA GLU A 157 -17.69 4.09 -13.54
C GLU A 157 -18.76 3.03 -13.22
N HIS A 158 -18.81 1.95 -14.01
CA HIS A 158 -19.83 0.92 -13.85
C HIS A 158 -19.62 0.12 -12.56
N LEU A 159 -18.39 -0.33 -12.31
CA LEU A 159 -18.06 -1.05 -11.09
C LEU A 159 -18.20 -0.15 -9.86
N PHE A 160 -17.83 1.13 -9.98
CA PHE A 160 -18.01 2.09 -8.89
C PHE A 160 -19.49 2.23 -8.52
N ALA A 161 -20.36 2.48 -9.50
CA ALA A 161 -21.80 2.60 -9.26
C ALA A 161 -22.40 1.32 -8.68
N LEU A 162 -22.00 0.15 -9.20
CA LEU A 162 -22.46 -1.16 -8.71
C LEU A 162 -22.12 -1.37 -7.23
N ARG A 163 -20.86 -1.13 -6.84
CA ARG A 163 -20.42 -1.29 -5.44
C ARG A 163 -21.05 -0.26 -4.52
N LEU A 164 -21.22 0.96 -5.01
CA LEU A 164 -21.89 2.03 -4.27
C LEU A 164 -23.34 1.65 -3.95
N GLU A 165 -24.09 1.17 -4.95
CA GLU A 165 -25.46 0.67 -4.77
C GLU A 165 -25.50 -0.51 -3.79
N GLU A 166 -24.63 -1.50 -3.96
CA GLU A 166 -24.56 -2.68 -3.08
C GLU A 166 -24.34 -2.29 -1.61
N ILE A 167 -23.38 -1.39 -1.36
CA ILE A 167 -23.10 -0.89 -0.01
C ILE A 167 -24.31 -0.10 0.51
N SER A 168 -24.91 0.76 -0.30
CA SER A 168 -26.04 1.63 0.10
C SER A 168 -27.25 0.82 0.57
N VAL A 169 -27.55 -0.29 -0.11
CA VAL A 169 -28.70 -1.14 0.17
C VAL A 169 -28.53 -1.94 1.47
N GLN A 170 -27.30 -2.27 1.84
CA GLN A 170 -27.01 -3.15 2.99
C GLN A 170 -26.43 -2.40 4.20
N ALA A 171 -26.04 -1.13 4.02
CA ALA A 171 -25.58 -0.30 5.11
C ALA A 171 -26.70 -0.02 6.12
N ARG A 172 -26.32 0.12 7.39
CA ARG A 172 -27.23 0.44 8.50
C ARG A 172 -26.59 1.46 9.43
N ILE A 173 -27.40 2.04 10.30
CA ILE A 173 -26.92 2.87 11.39
C ILE A 173 -26.75 1.99 12.64
N ASP A 174 -25.58 2.03 13.28
CA ASP A 174 -25.33 1.33 14.54
C ASP A 174 -25.89 2.09 15.77
N SER A 175 -25.68 1.55 16.97
CA SER A 175 -26.13 2.20 18.21
C SER A 175 -25.42 3.52 18.53
N GLU A 176 -24.30 3.81 17.87
CA GLU A 176 -23.52 5.04 18.01
C GLU A 176 -23.84 6.06 16.90
N TYR A 177 -24.89 5.84 16.11
CA TYR A 177 -25.30 6.67 14.97
C TYR A 177 -24.28 6.72 13.83
N ARG A 178 -23.45 5.67 13.68
CA ARG A 178 -22.47 5.58 12.59
C ARG A 178 -22.98 4.71 11.46
N LEU A 179 -22.59 5.07 10.24
CA LEU A 179 -22.87 4.26 9.06
C LEU A 179 -21.96 3.03 9.01
N VAL A 180 -22.55 1.83 9.10
CA VAL A 180 -21.82 0.55 9.08
C VAL A 180 -22.28 -0.36 7.94
N TYR A 181 -21.37 -1.17 7.41
CA TYR A 181 -21.60 -2.15 6.36
C TYR A 181 -21.03 -3.53 6.78
N GLY A 182 -21.69 -4.62 6.40
CA GLY A 182 -21.31 -5.96 6.87
C GLY A 182 -21.42 -6.10 8.39
N GLU A 183 -20.64 -7.00 9.00
CA GLU A 183 -20.69 -7.22 10.45
C GLU A 183 -20.09 -6.03 11.21
N ASP A 184 -18.86 -5.60 10.87
CA ASP A 184 -18.07 -4.69 11.69
C ASP A 184 -17.36 -3.54 10.92
N ILE A 185 -17.75 -3.24 9.68
CA ILE A 185 -17.08 -2.18 8.90
C ILE A 185 -17.78 -0.86 9.17
N ILE A 186 -17.09 0.06 9.84
CA ILE A 186 -17.54 1.44 10.03
C ILE A 186 -17.09 2.24 8.82
N LEU A 187 -18.04 2.58 7.94
CA LEU A 187 -17.72 3.28 6.69
C LEU A 187 -17.13 4.68 6.96
N GLU A 188 -17.47 5.30 8.08
CA GLU A 188 -16.93 6.62 8.47
C GLU A 188 -15.44 6.58 8.85
N ASP A 189 -14.92 5.41 9.23
CA ASP A 189 -13.50 5.22 9.57
C ASP A 189 -12.66 4.86 8.33
N GLU A 190 -13.30 4.51 7.21
CA GLU A 190 -12.63 4.15 5.96
C GLU A 190 -12.15 5.42 5.23
N ILE A 191 -10.88 5.77 5.43
CA ILE A 191 -10.24 6.96 4.84
C ILE A 191 -10.08 6.92 3.31
N HIS A 192 -10.30 5.76 2.68
CA HIS A 192 -10.11 5.52 1.25
C HIS A 192 -11.35 4.85 0.63
N LEU A 193 -12.49 5.54 0.65
CA LEU A 193 -13.73 5.06 0.03
C LEU A 193 -13.94 5.50 -1.43
N GLY A 194 -13.15 6.47 -1.91
CA GLY A 194 -13.33 7.08 -3.22
C GLY A 194 -13.33 8.62 -3.09
N PRO A 195 -14.23 9.34 -3.79
CA PRO A 195 -14.28 10.79 -3.69
C PRO A 195 -14.62 11.24 -2.27
N TYR A 196 -14.10 12.40 -1.87
CA TYR A 196 -14.20 12.93 -0.50
C TYR A 196 -15.64 13.08 0.02
N ASP A 197 -16.64 13.15 -0.86
CA ASP A 197 -18.06 13.34 -0.56
C ASP A 197 -18.90 12.06 -0.75
N VAL A 198 -18.28 10.90 -0.93
CA VAL A 198 -19.03 9.63 -1.16
C VAL A 198 -19.97 9.30 0.01
N LEU A 199 -19.55 9.58 1.25
CA LEU A 199 -20.38 9.41 2.45
C LEU A 199 -21.55 10.40 2.52
N ASP A 200 -21.35 11.61 2.03
CA ASP A 200 -22.43 12.59 1.93
C ASP A 200 -23.47 12.11 0.89
N TYR A 201 -23.01 11.61 -0.26
CA TYR A 201 -23.89 11.01 -1.27
C TYR A 201 -24.72 9.85 -0.71
N PHE A 202 -24.13 8.97 0.11
CA PHE A 202 -24.85 7.90 0.80
C PHE A 202 -26.00 8.45 1.67
N ARG A 203 -25.71 9.45 2.50
CA ARG A 203 -26.70 10.05 3.42
C ARG A 203 -27.84 10.75 2.67
N TYR A 204 -27.52 11.56 1.66
CA TYR A 204 -28.52 12.32 0.90
C TYR A 204 -29.39 11.45 -0.01
N THR A 205 -28.80 10.45 -0.67
CA THR A 205 -29.50 9.67 -1.69
C THR A 205 -30.40 8.60 -1.08
N TYR A 206 -30.00 8.02 0.05
CA TYR A 206 -30.67 6.86 0.64
C TYR A 206 -31.37 7.13 1.96
N GLY A 207 -31.45 8.39 2.39
CA GLY A 207 -32.31 8.81 3.50
C GLY A 207 -31.81 8.42 4.89
N PHE A 208 -30.50 8.25 5.05
CA PHE A 208 -29.85 8.12 6.34
C PHE A 208 -29.59 9.52 6.93
N ALA A 209 -30.66 10.16 7.40
CA ALA A 209 -30.62 11.46 8.08
C ALA A 209 -30.68 11.28 9.61
#